data_AF-A0A3D1IMM3-F1
#
_entry.id   AF-A0A3D1IMM3-F1
#
_cell.length_a   1.000
_cell.length_b   1.000
_cell.length_c   1.000
_cell.angle_alpha   90.00
_cell.angle_beta   90.00
_cell.angle_gamma   90.00
#
_symmetry.space_group_name_H-M   'P 1'
#
loop_
_entity.id
_entity.type
_entity.pdbx_description
1 polymer ?
#
loop_
_entity_poly.entity_id
_entity_poly.type
_entity_poly.pdbx_seq_one_letter_code
_entity_poly.pdbx_strand_id
1 'polypeptide(L)'
;GHFQGTRLRPTGSPILDLHAPAHKTRDHQRAALGELAFLNQRHAAKHPSHKDLATRMASYELAFRMQAEVPGVIDLNGEPEHIRKAYGMDRKETAEFGRQCLMARRLVQKGVRFVQVFSGGWDSHDYLERGHASRIRSVDQPMTALIKDLKERGMLDDTLVIWTGE
;
A
#
# COMPACT_ATOMS: atom_id res chain seq x y z
N GLY A 1 8.01 -12.60 14.50
CA GLY A 1 8.48 -11.28 14.07
C GLY A 1 7.26 -10.43 13.84
N HIS A 2 7.13 -9.31 14.53
CA HIS A 2 5.98 -8.42 14.39
C HIS A 2 6.33 -7.39 13.32
N PHE A 3 5.74 -7.49 12.13
CA PHE A 3 5.81 -6.44 11.12
C PHE A 3 4.41 -5.84 11.03
N GLN A 4 4.29 -4.52 11.19
CA GLN A 4 3.01 -3.83 11.10
C GLN A 4 2.93 -3.12 9.74
N GLY A 5 1.88 -3.42 8.96
CA GLY A 5 1.68 -2.80 7.65
C GLY A 5 1.38 -1.31 7.76
N THR A 6 1.80 -0.53 6.76
CA THR A 6 1.45 0.89 6.65
C THR A 6 0.21 1.04 5.77
N ARG A 7 -0.87 1.60 6.33
CA ARG A 7 -2.10 1.85 5.58
C ARG A 7 -1.89 2.98 4.59
N LEU A 8 -2.20 2.74 3.32
CA LEU A 8 -2.23 3.75 2.27
C LEU A 8 -3.69 4.14 1.97
N ARG A 9 -3.97 5.44 1.93
CA ARG A 9 -5.28 5.95 1.52
C ARG A 9 -5.36 6.05 -0.01
N PRO A 10 -6.47 5.64 -0.63
CA PRO A 10 -6.69 5.77 -2.07
C PRO A 10 -7.02 7.22 -2.51
N THR A 11 -7.32 8.11 -1.55
CA THR A 11 -7.64 9.53 -1.79
C THR A 11 -6.97 10.42 -0.72
N GLY A 12 -6.53 11.62 -1.11
CA GLY A 12 -5.87 12.59 -0.22
C GLY A 12 -4.40 12.24 0.09
N SER A 13 -3.89 12.68 1.25
CA SER A 13 -2.52 12.32 1.69
C SER A 13 -2.44 10.81 1.97
N PRO A 14 -1.65 10.04 1.22
CA PRO A 14 -1.77 8.58 1.23
C PRO A 14 -1.17 7.93 2.47
N ILE A 15 -0.09 8.51 2.99
CA ILE A 15 0.47 8.23 4.30
C ILE A 15 0.11 9.45 5.16
N LEU A 16 -0.42 9.24 6.37
CA LEU A 16 -0.59 10.33 7.34
C LEU A 16 0.80 10.95 7.61
N ASP A 17 0.89 12.28 7.63
CA ASP A 17 2.14 12.99 7.93
C ASP A 17 3.31 12.71 6.95
N LEU A 18 3.00 12.40 5.68
CA LEU A 18 4.02 12.19 4.62
C LEU A 18 4.92 13.42 4.42
N HIS A 19 4.41 14.62 4.66
CA HIS A 19 5.15 15.86 4.49
C HIS A 19 5.83 16.26 5.80
N ALA A 20 7.17 16.28 5.78
CA ALA A 20 7.92 16.93 6.83
C ALA A 20 7.52 18.42 6.91
N PRO A 21 7.53 19.04 8.10
CA PRO A 21 7.35 20.48 8.24
C PRO A 21 8.29 21.23 7.28
N ALA A 22 7.80 22.30 6.64
CA ALA A 22 8.51 22.99 5.55
C ALA A 22 9.95 23.46 5.89
N HIS A 23 10.30 23.56 7.18
CA HIS A 23 11.62 23.94 7.68
C HIS A 23 12.60 22.76 7.88
N LYS A 24 12.18 21.52 7.63
CA LYS A 24 13.03 20.32 7.77
C LYS A 24 13.44 19.79 6.40
N THR A 25 14.75 19.77 6.14
CA THR A 25 15.32 19.14 4.95
C THR A 25 15.33 17.62 5.10
N ARG A 26 15.38 16.88 3.98
CA ARG A 26 15.51 15.41 4.00
C ARG A 26 16.77 14.95 4.75
N ASP A 27 17.85 15.72 4.67
CA ASP A 27 19.10 15.42 5.38
C ASP A 27 18.95 15.57 6.89
N HIS A 28 18.26 16.61 7.37
CA HIS A 28 17.92 16.74 8.79
C HIS A 28 17.06 15.59 9.30
N GLN A 29 16.09 15.15 8.50
CA GLN A 29 15.20 14.05 8.86
C GLN A 29 15.96 12.71 8.89
N ARG A 30 16.86 12.47 7.94
CA ARG A 30 17.75 11.30 7.91
C ARG A 30 18.72 11.29 9.10
N ALA A 31 19.35 12.42 9.42
CA ALA A 31 20.25 12.54 10.57
C ALA A 31 19.50 12.29 11.89
N ALA A 32 18.31 12.87 12.05
CA ALA A 32 17.48 12.66 13.23
C ALA A 32 17.06 11.18 13.39
N LEU A 33 16.67 10.51 12.30
CA LEU A 33 16.35 9.08 12.32
C LEU A 33 17.58 8.22 12.61
N GLY A 34 18.75 8.59 12.08
CA GLY A 34 20.02 7.92 12.37
C GLY A 34 20.37 7.99 13.86
N GLU A 35 20.22 9.16 14.47
CA GLU A 35 20.45 9.35 15.92
C GLU A 35 19.45 8.55 16.75
N LEU A 36 18.16 8.57 16.37
CA LEU A 36 17.13 7.77 17.01
C LEU A 36 17.42 6.26 16.91
N ALA A 37 17.92 5.81 15.76
CA ALA A 37 18.33 4.42 15.55
C ALA A 37 19.52 4.03 16.43
N PHE A 38 20.52 4.91 16.55
CA PHE A 38 21.68 4.70 17.43
C PHE A 38 21.27 4.58 18.91
N LEU A 39 20.43 5.50 19.39
CA LEU A 39 19.91 5.47 20.76
C LEU A 39 19.07 4.22 21.02
N ASN A 40 18.20 3.85 20.08
CA ASN A 40 17.38 2.66 20.20
C ASN A 40 18.22 1.37 20.16
N GLN A 41 19.29 1.28 19.36
CA GLN A 41 20.22 0.14 19.38
C GLN A 41 20.91 -0.01 20.73
N ARG A 42 21.40 1.09 21.32
CA ARG A 42 21.96 1.08 22.68
C ARG A 42 20.94 0.66 23.73
N HIS A 43 19.69 1.09 23.58
CA HIS A 43 18.62 0.71 24.50
C HIS A 43 18.23 -0.77 24.35
N ALA A 44 18.16 -1.29 23.12
CA ALA A 44 17.89 -2.69 22.81
C ALA A 44 18.98 -3.62 23.35
N ALA A 45 20.26 -3.23 23.23
CA ALA A 45 21.38 -3.98 23.79
C ALA A 45 21.31 -4.12 25.33
N LYS A 46 20.71 -3.14 26.01
CA LYS A 46 20.47 -3.17 27.46
C LYS A 46 19.21 -3.92 27.87
N HIS A 47 18.27 -4.14 26.93
CA HIS A 47 16.98 -4.78 27.21
C HIS A 47 16.63 -5.86 26.15
N PRO A 48 17.35 -7.00 26.13
CA PRO A 48 17.21 -8.02 25.07
C PRO A 48 15.83 -8.69 25.01
N SER A 49 15.04 -8.60 26.08
CA SER A 49 13.69 -9.15 26.19
C SER A 49 12.63 -8.30 25.46
N HIS A 50 12.91 -7.03 25.13
CA HIS A 50 11.96 -6.11 24.50
C HIS A 50 12.00 -6.17 22.96
N LYS A 51 11.50 -7.29 22.38
CA LYS A 51 11.41 -7.50 20.92
C LYS A 51 10.53 -6.46 20.19
N ASP A 52 9.64 -5.78 20.92
CA ASP A 52 8.77 -4.74 20.36
C ASP A 52 9.53 -3.47 19.97
N LEU A 53 10.67 -3.19 20.61
CA LEU A 53 11.48 -2.01 20.27
C LEU A 53 12.11 -2.16 18.89
N ALA A 54 12.72 -3.32 18.61
CA ALA A 54 13.30 -3.63 17.30
C ALA A 54 12.24 -3.60 16.18
N THR A 55 11.03 -4.08 16.49
CA THR A 55 9.87 -3.99 15.60
C THR A 55 9.53 -2.53 15.25
N ARG A 56 9.40 -1.66 16.25
CA ARG A 56 9.08 -0.24 16.04
C ARG A 56 10.15 0.48 15.23
N MET A 57 11.43 0.19 15.47
CA MET A 57 12.54 0.73 14.69
C MET A 57 12.43 0.36 13.21
N ALA A 58 12.20 -0.92 12.92
CA ALA A 58 12.02 -1.41 11.56
C ALA A 58 10.81 -0.77 10.87
N SER A 59 9.70 -0.58 11.60
CA SER A 59 8.52 0.12 11.08
C SER A 59 8.79 1.59 10.75
N TYR A 60 9.52 2.33 11.59
CA TYR A 60 9.88 3.73 11.30
C TYR A 60 10.83 3.86 10.12
N GLU A 61 11.82 2.97 10.02
CA GLU A 61 12.75 2.96 8.91
C GLU A 61 12.04 2.60 7.59
N LEU A 62 11.13 1.61 7.64
CA LEU A 62 10.27 1.26 6.51
C LEU A 62 9.38 2.45 6.11
N ALA A 63 8.74 3.13 7.06
CA ALA A 63 7.94 4.33 6.79
C ALA A 63 8.76 5.46 6.15
N PHE A 64 10.01 5.65 6.56
CA PHE A 64 10.92 6.64 5.97
C PHE A 64 11.36 6.25 4.54
N ARG A 65 11.68 4.98 4.30
CA ARG A 65 11.96 4.48 2.94
C ARG A 65 10.73 4.62 2.05
N MET A 66 9.56 4.30 2.59
CA MET A 66 8.28 4.58 1.94
C MET A 66 8.16 6.06 1.60
N GLN A 67 8.39 7.00 2.53
CA GLN A 67 8.36 8.45 2.21
C GLN A 67 9.25 8.86 1.02
N ALA A 68 10.36 8.17 0.79
CA ALA A 68 11.27 8.44 -0.33
C ALA A 68 10.81 7.86 -1.67
N GLU A 69 10.18 6.69 -1.68
CA GLU A 69 9.81 5.95 -2.90
C GLU A 69 8.33 6.07 -3.28
N VAL A 70 7.48 6.41 -2.31
CA VAL A 70 6.03 6.43 -2.42
C VAL A 70 5.45 7.55 -3.30
N PRO A 71 6.01 8.76 -3.43
CA PRO A 71 5.37 9.82 -4.21
C PRO A 71 5.04 9.39 -5.66
N GLY A 72 5.98 8.72 -6.32
CA GLY A 72 5.82 8.23 -7.69
C GLY A 72 4.94 6.99 -7.82
N VAL A 73 4.71 6.24 -6.74
CA VAL A 73 3.81 5.07 -6.73
C VAL A 73 2.35 5.51 -6.60
N ILE A 74 2.13 6.62 -5.90
CA ILE A 74 0.81 7.11 -5.54
C ILE A 74 0.27 8.10 -6.56
N ASP A 75 1.13 8.87 -7.20
CA ASP A 75 0.68 9.70 -8.32
C ASP A 75 0.36 8.84 -9.54
N LEU A 76 -0.91 8.43 -9.63
CA LEU A 76 -1.46 7.65 -10.74
C LEU A 76 -1.81 8.53 -11.96
N ASN A 77 -1.64 9.86 -11.89
CA ASN A 77 -2.00 10.76 -13.00
C ASN A 77 -1.09 10.56 -14.21
N GLY A 78 0.14 10.09 -14.00
CA GLY A 78 1.08 9.75 -15.08
C GLY A 78 0.79 8.43 -15.80
N GLU A 79 -0.19 7.63 -15.35
CA GLU A 79 -0.53 6.38 -16.03
C GLU A 79 -1.35 6.63 -17.32
N PRO A 80 -1.06 5.92 -18.43
CA PRO A 80 -1.79 6.09 -19.68
C PRO A 80 -3.30 5.91 -19.49
N GLU A 81 -4.10 6.66 -20.26
CA GLU A 81 -5.57 6.61 -20.17
C GLU A 81 -6.13 5.19 -20.36
N HIS A 82 -5.58 4.43 -21.32
CA HIS A 82 -6.00 3.05 -21.55
C HIS A 82 -5.78 2.14 -20.32
N ILE A 83 -4.71 2.37 -19.54
CA ILE A 83 -4.47 1.65 -18.29
C ILE A 83 -5.51 2.06 -17.24
N ARG A 84 -5.70 3.36 -17.03
CA ARG A 84 -6.71 3.86 -16.06
C ARG A 84 -8.10 3.31 -16.37
N LYS A 85 -8.47 3.25 -17.65
CA LYS A 85 -9.72 2.66 -18.13
C LYS A 85 -9.77 1.14 -17.96
N ALA A 86 -8.67 0.42 -18.20
CA ALA A 86 -8.60 -1.02 -17.97
C ALA A 86 -8.91 -1.37 -16.50
N TYR A 87 -8.40 -0.58 -15.56
CA TYR A 87 -8.69 -0.70 -14.12
C TYR A 87 -10.08 -0.13 -13.71
N GLY A 88 -10.88 0.37 -14.65
CA GLY A 88 -12.22 0.88 -14.37
C GLY A 88 -12.24 2.19 -13.57
N MET A 89 -11.20 3.02 -13.69
CA MET A 89 -11.11 4.30 -12.97
C MET A 89 -12.05 5.38 -13.52
N ASP A 90 -12.67 5.13 -14.67
CA ASP A 90 -13.66 5.96 -15.35
C ASP A 90 -15.10 5.73 -14.86
N ARG A 91 -15.35 4.69 -14.05
CA ARG A 91 -16.68 4.36 -13.52
C ARG A 91 -16.72 4.49 -12.00
N LYS A 92 -17.78 5.09 -11.47
CA LYS A 92 -17.90 5.39 -10.02
C LYS A 92 -17.78 4.13 -9.16
N GLU A 93 -18.34 3.02 -9.64
CA GLU A 93 -18.44 1.75 -8.92
C GLU A 93 -17.07 1.07 -8.78
N THR A 94 -16.22 1.15 -9.80
CA THR A 94 -14.91 0.49 -9.84
C THR A 94 -13.75 1.41 -9.49
N ALA A 95 -13.92 2.74 -9.54
CA ALA A 95 -12.79 3.67 -9.49
C ALA A 95 -11.97 3.59 -8.20
N GLU A 96 -12.60 3.34 -7.05
CA GLU A 96 -11.88 3.20 -5.78
C GLU A 96 -11.00 1.96 -5.76
N PHE A 97 -11.59 0.79 -6.02
CA PHE A 97 -10.85 -0.48 -6.02
C PHE A 97 -9.85 -0.54 -7.19
N GLY A 98 -10.19 0.05 -8.34
CA GLY A 98 -9.29 0.30 -9.48
C GLY A 98 -8.01 1.02 -9.08
N ARG A 99 -8.12 2.14 -8.35
CA ARG A 99 -6.95 2.86 -7.84
C ARG A 99 -6.12 2.01 -6.89
N GLN A 100 -6.76 1.26 -5.99
CA GLN A 100 -6.05 0.39 -5.05
C GLN A 100 -5.28 -0.72 -5.77
N CYS A 101 -5.90 -1.38 -6.75
CA CYS A 101 -5.26 -2.41 -7.58
C CYS A 101 -4.08 -1.84 -8.38
N LEU A 102 -4.26 -0.69 -9.04
CA LEU A 102 -3.18 -0.05 -9.82
C LEU A 102 -2.01 0.38 -8.93
N MET A 103 -2.30 0.91 -7.73
CA MET A 103 -1.28 1.21 -6.74
C MET A 103 -0.55 -0.06 -6.26
N ALA A 104 -1.28 -1.16 -6.05
CA ALA A 104 -0.70 -2.44 -5.69
C ALA A 104 0.28 -2.94 -6.77
N ARG A 105 -0.11 -2.89 -8.05
CA ARG A 105 0.80 -3.22 -9.17
C ARG A 105 2.10 -2.42 -9.09
N ARG A 106 2.02 -1.11 -8.86
CA ARG A 106 3.21 -0.25 -8.76
C ARG A 106 4.06 -0.55 -7.54
N LEU A 107 3.46 -0.85 -6.39
CA LEU A 107 4.18 -1.26 -5.18
C LEU A 107 4.96 -2.55 -5.44
N VAL A 108 4.33 -3.57 -6.02
CA VAL A 108 4.99 -4.83 -6.38
C VAL A 108 6.11 -4.57 -7.39
N GLN A 109 5.87 -3.73 -8.40
CA GLN A 109 6.89 -3.37 -9.40
C GLN A 109 8.10 -2.64 -8.79
N LYS A 110 7.92 -1.95 -7.67
CA LYS A 110 8.98 -1.30 -6.89
C LYS A 110 9.64 -2.23 -5.86
N GLY A 111 9.27 -3.51 -5.82
CA GLY A 111 9.88 -4.51 -4.95
C GLY A 111 9.25 -4.61 -3.55
N VAL A 112 8.05 -4.05 -3.35
CA VAL A 112 7.32 -4.24 -2.09
C VAL A 112 6.89 -5.70 -1.98
N ARG A 113 7.39 -6.37 -0.93
CA ARG A 113 7.28 -7.83 -0.76
C ARG A 113 5.89 -8.34 -0.38
N PHE A 114 5.05 -7.46 0.19
CA PHE A 114 3.71 -7.83 0.62
C PHE A 114 2.79 -6.62 0.49
N VAL A 115 1.70 -6.77 -0.25
CA VAL A 115 0.70 -5.74 -0.47
C VAL A 115 -0.67 -6.35 -0.19
N GLN A 116 -1.45 -5.69 0.67
CA GLN A 116 -2.83 -6.07 0.93
C GLN A 116 -3.76 -5.02 0.34
N VAL A 117 -4.73 -5.48 -0.43
CA VAL A 117 -5.82 -4.67 -0.98
C VAL A 117 -7.13 -5.13 -0.34
N PHE A 118 -7.99 -4.19 0.06
CA PHE A 118 -9.21 -4.51 0.78
C PHE A 118 -10.43 -3.86 0.12
N SER A 119 -11.46 -4.67 -0.12
CA SER A 119 -12.79 -4.22 -0.55
C SER A 119 -13.81 -4.64 0.51
N GLY A 120 -14.43 -3.65 1.17
CA GLY A 120 -15.27 -3.90 2.33
C GLY A 120 -16.75 -4.12 2.04
N GLY A 121 -17.47 -4.49 3.11
CA GLY A 121 -18.94 -4.55 3.20
C GLY A 121 -19.58 -5.88 2.76
N TRP A 122 -18.80 -6.92 2.53
CA TRP A 122 -19.32 -8.23 2.14
C TRP A 122 -20.25 -8.89 3.18
N ASP A 123 -20.22 -8.42 4.43
CA ASP A 123 -21.17 -8.79 5.48
C ASP A 123 -22.55 -8.14 5.25
N SER A 124 -23.41 -8.82 4.49
CA SER A 124 -24.76 -8.36 4.15
C SER A 124 -25.81 -9.29 4.78
N HIS A 125 -26.77 -8.71 5.51
CA HIS A 125 -27.82 -9.45 6.23
C HIS A 125 -29.20 -9.34 5.56
N ASP A 126 -29.35 -8.41 4.61
CA ASP A 126 -30.56 -8.15 3.82
C ASP A 126 -30.20 -7.81 2.37
N TYR A 127 -31.16 -7.95 1.44
CA TYR A 127 -31.02 -7.60 0.02
C TYR A 127 -29.77 -8.20 -0.67
N LEU A 128 -29.47 -9.47 -0.35
CA LEU A 128 -28.25 -10.18 -0.75
C LEU A 128 -27.94 -10.03 -2.24
N GLU A 129 -28.89 -10.36 -3.12
CA GLU A 129 -28.68 -10.29 -4.57
C GLU A 129 -28.23 -8.89 -5.00
N ARG A 130 -28.93 -7.84 -4.55
CA ARG A 130 -28.62 -6.46 -4.90
C ARG A 130 -27.28 -6.02 -4.30
N GLY A 131 -27.04 -6.33 -3.03
CA GLY A 131 -25.82 -5.98 -2.31
C GLY A 131 -24.59 -6.64 -2.93
N HIS A 132 -24.60 -7.96 -3.05
CA HIS A 132 -23.50 -8.73 -3.61
C HIS A 132 -23.29 -8.43 -5.10
N ALA A 133 -24.34 -8.29 -5.91
CA ALA A 133 -24.18 -7.92 -7.32
C ALA A 133 -23.49 -6.55 -7.48
N SER A 134 -23.79 -5.60 -6.60
CA SER A 134 -23.11 -4.30 -6.59
C SER A 134 -21.63 -4.44 -6.22
N ARG A 135 -21.28 -5.28 -5.24
CA ARG A 135 -19.89 -5.50 -4.82
C ARG A 135 -19.08 -6.28 -5.83
N ILE A 136 -19.67 -7.30 -6.46
CA ILE A 136 -19.04 -8.05 -7.54
C ILE A 136 -18.67 -7.08 -8.67
N ARG A 137 -19.61 -6.21 -9.07
CA ARG A 137 -19.37 -5.19 -10.11
C ARG A 137 -18.25 -4.20 -9.76
N SER A 138 -18.03 -3.89 -8.48
CA SER A 138 -16.97 -2.96 -8.08
C SER A 138 -15.57 -3.60 -8.10
N VAL A 139 -15.46 -4.92 -8.00
CA VAL A 139 -14.17 -5.61 -7.87
C VAL A 139 -13.72 -6.39 -9.10
N ASP A 140 -14.66 -6.88 -9.92
CA ASP A 140 -14.39 -7.81 -11.02
C ASP A 140 -13.44 -7.24 -12.08
N GLN A 141 -13.76 -6.04 -12.62
CA GLN A 141 -12.90 -5.41 -13.61
C GLN A 141 -11.51 -5.03 -13.05
N PRO A 142 -11.39 -4.30 -11.92
CA PRO A 142 -10.08 -3.95 -11.39
C PRO A 142 -9.17 -5.16 -11.08
N MET A 143 -9.74 -6.23 -10.52
CA MET A 143 -8.95 -7.44 -10.20
C MET A 143 -8.51 -8.15 -11.48
N THR A 144 -9.40 -8.23 -12.48
CA THR A 144 -9.04 -8.74 -13.80
C THR A 144 -7.91 -7.93 -14.44
N ALA A 145 -7.97 -6.61 -14.34
CA ALA A 145 -6.94 -5.72 -14.86
C ALA A 145 -5.60 -5.93 -14.14
N LEU A 146 -5.59 -6.06 -12.81
CA LEU A 146 -4.38 -6.32 -12.05
C LEU A 146 -3.70 -7.62 -12.48
N ILE A 147 -4.45 -8.73 -12.55
CA ILE A 147 -3.88 -10.04 -12.91
C ILE A 147 -3.31 -9.99 -14.33
N LYS A 148 -4.02 -9.36 -15.28
CA LYS A 148 -3.53 -9.20 -16.66
C LYS A 148 -2.27 -8.34 -16.73
N ASP A 149 -2.25 -7.20 -16.05
CA ASP A 149 -1.11 -6.26 -16.05
C ASP A 149 0.13 -6.90 -15.37
N LEU A 150 -0.06 -7.68 -14.29
CA LEU A 150 1.04 -8.46 -13.70
C LEU A 150 1.56 -9.53 -14.66
N LYS A 151 0.67 -10.23 -15.38
CA LYS A 151 1.05 -11.24 -16.38
C LYS A 151 1.83 -10.63 -17.55
N GLU A 152 1.32 -9.55 -18.13
CA GLU A 152 1.94 -8.85 -19.26
C GLU A 152 3.35 -8.33 -18.94
N ARG A 153 3.61 -8.03 -17.66
CA ARG A 153 4.92 -7.58 -17.17
C ARG A 153 5.84 -8.70 -16.71
N GLY A 154 5.41 -9.97 -16.79
CA GLY A 154 6.17 -11.12 -16.28
C GLY A 154 6.27 -11.16 -14.75
N MET A 155 5.45 -10.39 -14.03
CA MET A 155 5.49 -10.31 -12.57
C MET A 155 4.76 -11.48 -11.89
N LEU A 156 3.95 -12.26 -12.61
CA LEU A 156 3.31 -13.46 -12.02
C LEU A 156 4.30 -14.61 -11.81
N ASP A 157 5.51 -14.53 -12.37
CA ASP A 157 6.54 -15.55 -12.18
C ASP A 157 7.15 -15.51 -10.78
N ASP A 158 7.14 -14.34 -10.12
CA ASP A 158 7.71 -14.11 -8.79
C ASP A 158 6.68 -13.58 -7.76
N THR A 159 5.46 -13.24 -8.19
CA THR A 159 4.40 -12.70 -7.34
C THR A 159 3.22 -13.66 -7.21
N LEU A 160 2.90 -14.06 -5.98
CA LEU A 160 1.68 -14.81 -5.67
C LEU A 160 0.52 -13.84 -5.39
N VAL A 161 -0.60 -14.01 -6.11
CA VAL A 161 -1.85 -13.30 -5.84
C VAL A 161 -2.81 -14.24 -5.11
N ILE A 162 -3.25 -13.83 -3.92
CA ILE A 162 -4.23 -14.56 -3.10
C ILE A 162 -5.50 -13.72 -3.04
N TRP A 163 -6.63 -14.31 -3.44
CA TRP A 163 -7.96 -13.72 -3.30
C TRP A 163 -8.76 -14.50 -2.27
N THR A 164 -9.15 -13.83 -1.19
CA THR A 164 -9.94 -14.44 -0.11
C THR A 164 -10.99 -13.46 0.37
N GLY A 165 -12.14 -14.00 0.79
CA GLY A 165 -13.14 -13.29 1.59
C GLY A 165 -12.96 -13.63 3.06
N GLU A 166 -13.89 -13.11 3.87
CA GLU A 166 -14.15 -13.59 5.23
C GLU A 166 -15.08 -14.81 5.18
#